data_AF-A0A645G022-F1
#
_entry.id   AF-A0A645G022-F1
#
_cell.length_a   1.000
_cell.length_b   1.000
_cell.length_c   1.000
_cell.angle_alpha   90.00
_cell.angle_beta   90.00
_cell.angle_gamma   90.00
#
_symmetry.space_group_name_H-M   'P 1'
#
loop_
_entity.id
_entity.type
_entity.pdbx_description
1 polymer ?
#
loop_
_entity_poly.entity_id
_entity_poly.type
_entity_poly.pdbx_seq_one_letter_code
_entity_poly.pdbx_strand_id
1 'polypeptide(L)'
;MAEKASSERHDPAPTTTARLSEKDLSFSDEIVEMDGRLNFYINTDFDVDEVFGTNVQTLDNDDWLNVYANFDMESRQVCDTLDIELHRGDGGEETLSYSLNAEEKGLLYAKMDAYCREQNGISLPEYCDAFLQEQNLTQAQSMG
;
A
#
# COMPACT_ATOMS: atom_id res chain seq x y z
N MET A 1 43.92 0.91 20.05
CA MET A 1 42.58 1.18 20.59
C MET A 1 41.98 2.33 19.80
N ALA A 2 40.94 2.04 19.01
CA ALA A 2 39.91 2.98 18.57
C ALA A 2 38.96 2.18 17.66
N GLU A 3 38.01 1.49 18.29
CA GLU A 3 36.83 0.92 17.64
C GLU A 3 36.06 2.05 16.97
N LYS A 4 35.86 1.97 15.66
CA LYS A 4 34.98 2.88 14.92
C LYS A 4 33.57 2.33 15.09
N ALA A 5 32.78 3.05 15.89
CA ALA A 5 31.40 2.76 16.21
C ALA A 5 30.56 2.57 14.93
N SER A 6 29.82 1.46 14.92
CA SER A 6 28.77 1.16 13.97
C SER A 6 27.70 2.26 14.05
N SER A 7 27.49 2.99 12.96
CA SER A 7 26.36 3.91 12.83
C SER A 7 25.12 3.09 12.50
N GLU A 8 24.46 2.60 13.53
CA GLU A 8 23.09 2.11 13.45
C GLU A 8 22.21 3.34 13.23
N ARG A 9 21.67 3.50 12.01
CA ARG A 9 20.63 4.50 11.76
C ARG A 9 19.39 3.99 12.47
N HIS A 10 19.12 4.56 13.63
CA HIS A 10 17.84 4.47 14.28
C HIS A 10 16.97 5.56 13.65
N ASP A 11 16.22 5.22 12.61
CA ASP A 11 15.13 6.05 12.14
C ASP A 11 14.08 6.09 13.26
N PRO A 12 13.82 7.24 13.91
CA PRO A 12 12.71 7.34 14.81
C PRO A 12 11.44 7.26 13.96
N ALA A 13 10.73 6.12 14.03
CA ALA A 13 9.41 5.99 13.44
C ALA A 13 8.55 7.19 13.89
N PRO A 14 7.86 7.88 12.96
CA PRO A 14 6.94 8.94 13.35
C PRO A 14 5.94 8.35 14.34
N THR A 15 5.96 8.85 15.57
CA THR A 15 5.08 8.38 16.65
C THR A 15 3.74 9.07 16.49
N THR A 16 3.06 8.74 15.41
CA THR A 16 1.74 9.25 15.12
C THR A 16 0.72 8.33 15.77
N THR A 17 -0.14 8.90 16.63
CA THR A 17 -1.14 8.14 17.39
C THR A 17 -2.40 7.79 16.60
N ALA A 18 -2.66 8.47 15.47
CA ALA A 18 -3.81 8.13 14.65
C ALA A 18 -3.54 6.88 13.83
N ARG A 19 -4.59 6.08 13.64
CA ARG A 19 -4.57 4.84 12.88
C ARG A 19 -5.64 4.94 11.79
N LEU A 20 -5.47 4.14 10.74
CA LEU A 20 -6.44 4.09 9.66
C LEU A 20 -7.79 3.61 10.19
N SER A 21 -8.84 4.32 9.82
CA SER A 21 -10.22 3.94 10.08
C SER A 21 -10.93 3.55 8.79
N GLU A 22 -12.11 2.93 8.91
CA GLU A 22 -12.92 2.52 7.75
C GLU A 22 -13.27 3.69 6.81
N LYS A 23 -13.34 4.92 7.34
CA LYS A 23 -13.70 6.11 6.56
C LYS A 23 -12.54 6.62 5.70
N ASP A 24 -11.31 6.37 6.12
CA ASP A 24 -10.10 6.81 5.43
C ASP A 24 -9.80 5.89 4.23
N LEU A 25 -10.39 4.69 4.22
CA LEU A 25 -10.13 3.67 3.22
C LEU A 25 -11.14 3.72 2.08
N SER A 26 -10.66 4.20 0.94
CA SER A 26 -11.30 4.02 -0.35
C SER A 26 -10.23 3.77 -1.42
N PHE A 27 -10.59 3.04 -2.47
CA PHE A 27 -9.68 2.68 -3.55
C PHE A 27 -10.15 3.28 -4.87
N SER A 28 -9.20 3.52 -5.76
CA SER A 28 -9.45 3.89 -7.15
C SER A 28 -8.37 3.27 -8.05
N ASP A 29 -8.41 3.61 -9.33
CA ASP A 29 -7.52 3.10 -10.38
C ASP A 29 -7.56 1.58 -10.59
N GLU A 30 -6.74 1.11 -11.53
CA GLU A 30 -6.62 -0.31 -11.83
C GLU A 30 -5.86 -1.05 -10.71
N ILE A 31 -6.29 -2.27 -10.39
CA ILE A 31 -5.54 -3.16 -9.50
C ILE A 31 -4.35 -3.70 -10.29
N VAL A 32 -3.13 -3.36 -9.87
CA VAL A 32 -1.90 -3.75 -10.57
C VAL A 32 -1.23 -4.88 -9.81
N GLU A 33 -0.71 -5.87 -10.53
CA GLU A 33 0.13 -6.90 -9.91
C GLU A 33 1.61 -6.52 -9.98
N MET A 34 2.28 -6.64 -8.83
CA MET A 34 3.72 -6.45 -8.72
C MET A 34 4.29 -7.42 -7.68
N ASP A 35 5.31 -8.19 -8.07
CA ASP A 35 6.03 -9.12 -7.21
C ASP A 35 5.14 -10.13 -6.46
N GLY A 36 4.11 -10.66 -7.12
CA GLY A 36 3.17 -11.63 -6.55
C GLY A 36 2.11 -10.99 -5.66
N ARG A 37 1.94 -9.67 -5.72
CA ARG A 37 0.99 -8.91 -4.90
C ARG A 37 0.06 -8.08 -5.75
N LEU A 38 -1.22 -8.08 -5.39
CA LEU A 38 -2.19 -7.14 -5.93
C LEU A 38 -2.06 -5.82 -5.17
N ASN A 39 -1.68 -4.76 -5.88
CA ASN A 39 -1.55 -3.40 -5.38
C ASN A 39 -2.87 -2.66 -5.57
N PHE A 40 -3.38 -2.09 -4.48
CA PHE A 40 -4.57 -1.24 -4.46
C PHE A 40 -4.14 0.18 -4.09
N TYR A 41 -4.40 1.14 -4.97
CA TYR A 41 -4.18 2.55 -4.69
C TYR A 41 -5.24 3.08 -3.71
N ILE A 42 -4.80 3.60 -2.56
CA ILE A 42 -5.66 4.23 -1.56
C ILE A 42 -5.81 5.71 -1.89
N ASN A 43 -7.06 6.18 -2.01
CA ASN A 43 -7.31 7.62 -2.13
C ASN A 43 -6.92 8.33 -0.84
N THR A 44 -6.15 9.41 -0.97
CA THR A 44 -5.63 10.19 0.16
C THR A 44 -6.57 11.33 0.56
N ASP A 45 -7.88 11.11 0.50
CA ASP A 45 -8.94 12.08 0.85
C ASP A 45 -9.16 12.18 2.39
N PHE A 46 -8.09 12.02 3.16
CA PHE A 46 -8.08 12.06 4.63
C PHE A 46 -6.80 12.75 5.13
N ASP A 47 -6.70 12.97 6.45
CA ASP A 47 -5.52 13.61 7.05
C ASP A 47 -4.33 12.64 7.09
N VAL A 48 -3.63 12.53 5.96
CA VAL A 48 -2.45 11.68 5.80
C VAL A 48 -1.28 12.12 6.67
N ASP A 49 -1.20 13.39 7.03
CA ASP A 49 -0.17 13.90 7.95
C ASP A 49 -0.42 13.38 9.37
N GLU A 50 -1.68 13.38 9.80
CA GLU A 50 -2.09 12.79 11.08
C GLU A 50 -2.00 11.26 11.10
N VAL A 51 -1.90 10.54 9.98
CA VAL A 51 -1.77 9.07 9.99
C VAL A 51 -0.33 8.61 9.76
N PHE A 52 0.34 9.20 8.77
CA PHE A 52 1.67 8.78 8.33
C PHE A 52 2.80 9.64 8.90
N GLY A 53 2.48 10.74 9.59
CA GLY A 53 3.49 11.67 10.10
C GLY A 53 4.22 12.44 9.01
N THR A 54 3.55 12.65 7.88
CA THR A 54 4.04 13.45 6.75
C THR A 54 3.75 14.95 6.96
N ASN A 55 4.08 15.78 5.97
CA ASN A 55 3.76 17.20 5.94
C ASN A 55 3.30 17.59 4.52
N VAL A 56 2.32 16.89 3.97
CA VAL A 56 1.78 17.08 2.62
C VAL A 56 0.44 17.83 2.60
N GLN A 57 -0.25 17.96 3.75
CA GLN A 57 -1.51 18.71 3.84
C GLN A 57 -1.30 20.23 3.98
N THR A 58 -0.04 20.68 4.07
CA THR A 58 0.27 22.12 4.08
C THR A 58 0.17 22.73 2.69
N LEU A 59 -0.11 24.04 2.64
CA LEU A 59 -0.06 24.84 1.41
C LEU A 59 1.33 25.44 1.17
N ASP A 60 2.29 25.21 2.07
CA ASP A 60 3.64 25.79 2.02
C ASP A 60 4.61 24.99 1.13
N ASN A 61 4.27 23.74 0.78
CA ASN A 61 5.02 22.91 -0.15
C ASN A 61 4.07 22.35 -1.24
N ASP A 62 4.66 21.82 -2.31
CA ASP A 62 3.96 21.09 -3.36
C ASP A 62 4.20 19.57 -3.18
N ASP A 63 4.33 19.12 -1.93
CA ASP A 63 4.55 17.71 -1.62
C ASP A 63 3.23 16.95 -1.77
N TRP A 64 3.30 15.72 -2.25
CA TRP A 64 2.16 14.82 -2.38
C TRP A 64 2.62 13.38 -2.21
N LEU A 65 1.70 12.46 -1.99
CA LEU A 65 2.05 11.05 -1.80
C LEU A 65 1.08 10.12 -2.50
N ASN A 66 1.58 8.95 -2.88
CA ASN A 66 0.78 7.80 -3.26
C ASN A 66 0.82 6.77 -2.14
N VAL A 67 -0.31 6.11 -1.89
CA VAL A 67 -0.40 5.04 -0.87
C VAL A 67 -0.92 3.78 -1.51
N TYR A 68 -0.23 2.68 -1.26
CA TYR A 68 -0.59 1.37 -1.79
C TYR A 68 -0.79 0.36 -0.67
N ALA A 69 -1.92 -0.33 -0.72
CA ALA A 69 -2.15 -1.51 0.07
C ALA A 69 -1.96 -2.76 -0.78
N ASN A 70 -1.27 -3.74 -0.20
CA ASN A 70 -0.86 -4.93 -0.90
C ASN A 70 -1.61 -6.17 -0.40
N PHE A 71 -2.14 -6.95 -1.33
CA PHE A 71 -2.68 -8.28 -1.07
C PHE A 71 -1.74 -9.34 -1.65
N ASP A 72 -1.13 -10.12 -0.77
CA ASP A 72 -0.22 -11.20 -1.12
C ASP A 72 -1.00 -12.39 -1.67
N MET A 73 -0.75 -12.74 -2.94
CA MET A 73 -1.52 -13.75 -3.65
C MET A 73 -1.20 -15.19 -3.20
N GLU A 74 -0.01 -15.43 -2.64
CA GLU A 74 0.40 -16.75 -2.16
C GLU A 74 -0.27 -17.08 -0.83
N SER A 75 -0.11 -16.19 0.16
CA SER A 75 -0.67 -16.35 1.50
C SER A 75 -2.16 -16.01 1.59
N ARG A 76 -2.69 -15.29 0.59
CA ARG A 76 -4.07 -14.74 0.56
C ARG A 76 -4.36 -13.81 1.72
N GLN A 77 -3.39 -12.94 2.01
CA GLN A 77 -3.47 -11.99 3.12
C GLN A 77 -3.06 -10.59 2.69
N VAL A 78 -3.63 -9.59 3.35
CA VAL A 78 -3.10 -8.23 3.31
C VAL A 78 -1.69 -8.25 3.89
N CYS A 79 -0.75 -7.57 3.25
CA CYS A 79 0.62 -7.42 3.73
C CYS A 79 0.68 -6.69 5.08
N ASP A 80 1.82 -6.77 5.76
CA ASP A 80 2.01 -6.13 7.07
C ASP A 80 2.29 -4.63 6.99
N THR A 81 2.52 -4.10 5.79
CA THR A 81 2.80 -2.68 5.55
C THR A 81 1.98 -2.14 4.39
N LEU A 82 1.68 -0.84 4.45
CA LEU A 82 1.42 -0.03 3.26
C LEU A 82 2.73 0.50 2.71
N ASP A 83 2.79 0.63 1.39
CA ASP A 83 3.89 1.29 0.70
C ASP A 83 3.46 2.72 0.37
N ILE A 84 4.29 3.69 0.74
CA ILE A 84 3.99 5.11 0.59
C ILE A 84 5.12 5.74 -0.23
N GLU A 85 4.77 6.29 -1.39
CA GLU A 85 5.70 7.03 -2.24
C GLU A 85 5.46 8.51 -2.00
N LEU A 86 6.39 9.17 -1.30
CA LEU A 86 6.35 10.60 -1.02
C LEU A 86 7.12 11.35 -2.11
N HIS A 87 6.43 12.23 -2.81
CA HIS A 87 6.98 13.09 -3.84
C HIS A 87 7.08 14.52 -3.30
N ARG A 88 8.30 15.05 -3.29
CA ARG A 88 8.59 16.40 -2.79
C ARG A 88 8.41 17.43 -3.90
N GLY A 89 7.98 18.64 -3.53
CA GLY A 89 7.84 19.76 -4.46
C GLY A 89 9.16 20.19 -5.13
N ASP A 90 10.31 19.84 -4.54
CA ASP A 90 11.64 20.07 -5.12
C ASP A 90 12.10 18.96 -6.10
N GLY A 91 11.26 17.95 -6.32
CA GLY A 91 11.53 16.79 -7.17
C GLY A 91 12.21 15.62 -6.46
N GLY A 92 12.40 15.70 -5.13
CA GLY A 92 12.82 14.54 -4.33
C GLY A 92 11.74 13.46 -4.24
N GLU A 93 12.16 12.21 -4.09
CA GLU A 93 11.26 11.06 -3.93
C GLU A 93 11.75 10.18 -2.77
N GLU A 94 10.83 9.77 -1.90
CA GLU A 94 11.11 8.95 -0.73
C GLU A 94 10.07 7.83 -0.58
N THR A 95 10.55 6.60 -0.42
CA THR A 95 9.68 5.46 -0.08
C THR A 95 9.61 5.31 1.44
N LEU A 96 8.39 5.30 1.97
CA LEU A 96 8.09 5.07 3.37
C LEU A 96 7.22 3.81 3.52
N SER A 97 7.25 3.20 4.70
CA SER A 97 6.41 2.05 5.01
C SER A 97 5.60 2.32 6.28
N TYR A 98 4.30 2.05 6.22
CA TYR A 98 3.40 2.15 7.38
C TYR A 98 3.01 0.76 7.88
N SER A 99 3.39 0.41 9.10
CA SER A 99 3.07 -0.91 9.69
C SER A 99 1.61 -1.00 10.13
N LEU A 100 0.92 -2.00 9.57
CA LEU A 100 -0.47 -2.30 9.85
C LEU A 100 -0.61 -3.18 11.08
N ASN A 101 -1.63 -2.89 11.88
CA ASN A 101 -2.06 -3.77 12.97
C ASN A 101 -3.14 -4.75 12.47
N ALA A 102 -3.53 -5.70 13.31
CA ALA A 102 -4.51 -6.71 12.95
C ALA A 102 -5.90 -6.12 12.59
N GLU A 103 -6.31 -5.02 13.21
CA GLU A 103 -7.59 -4.35 12.95
C GLU A 103 -7.58 -3.69 11.57
N GLU A 104 -6.54 -2.93 11.25
CA GLU A 104 -6.38 -2.28 9.94
C GLU A 104 -6.25 -3.29 8.81
N LYS A 105 -5.53 -4.40 9.02
CA LYS A 105 -5.49 -5.50 8.05
C LYS A 105 -6.89 -6.06 7.77
N GLY A 106 -7.73 -6.19 8.81
CA GLY A 106 -9.12 -6.62 8.66
C GLY A 106 -9.97 -5.61 7.88
N LEU A 107 -9.82 -4.31 8.17
CA LEU A 107 -10.51 -3.24 7.46
C LEU A 107 -10.10 -3.18 5.99
N LEU A 108 -8.79 -3.23 5.71
CA LEU A 108 -8.25 -3.25 4.35
C LEU A 108 -8.77 -4.45 3.57
N TYR A 109 -8.74 -5.65 4.15
CA TYR A 109 -9.27 -6.84 3.49
C TYR A 109 -10.74 -6.66 3.11
N ALA A 110 -11.57 -6.19 4.05
CA ALA A 110 -13.00 -5.96 3.80
C ALA A 110 -13.24 -4.95 2.68
N LYS A 111 -12.45 -3.86 2.65
CA LYS A 111 -12.54 -2.83 1.62
C LYS A 111 -12.04 -3.32 0.26
N MET A 112 -10.95 -4.09 0.23
CA MET A 112 -10.42 -4.67 -1.01
C MET A 112 -11.41 -5.68 -1.62
N ASP A 113 -12.03 -6.51 -0.79
CA ASP A 113 -13.08 -7.43 -1.23
C ASP A 113 -14.30 -6.69 -1.78
N ALA A 114 -14.75 -5.64 -1.08
CA ALA A 114 -15.84 -4.80 -1.56
C ALA A 114 -15.49 -4.15 -2.90
N TYR A 115 -14.28 -3.61 -3.05
CA TYR A 115 -13.81 -3.00 -4.28
C TYR A 115 -13.75 -4.00 -5.45
N CYS A 116 -13.25 -5.23 -5.22
CA CYS A 116 -13.26 -6.28 -6.23
C CYS A 116 -14.68 -6.63 -6.69
N ARG A 117 -15.64 -6.70 -5.75
CA ARG A 117 -17.04 -6.97 -6.06
C ARG A 117 -17.67 -5.84 -6.87
N GLU A 118 -17.37 -4.60 -6.53
CA GLU A 118 -17.90 -3.43 -7.22
C GLU A 118 -17.36 -3.32 -8.65
N GLN A 119 -16.04 -3.55 -8.86
CA GLN A 119 -15.40 -3.39 -10.17
C GLN A 119 -15.57 -4.60 -11.09
N ASN A 120 -15.50 -5.82 -10.54
CA ASN A 120 -15.41 -7.05 -11.34
C ASN A 120 -16.57 -8.02 -11.08
N GLY A 121 -17.43 -7.75 -10.10
CA GLY A 121 -18.55 -8.64 -9.73
C GLY A 121 -18.14 -9.89 -8.97
N ILE A 122 -16.88 -10.02 -8.54
CA ILE A 122 -16.31 -11.19 -7.87
C ILE A 122 -15.56 -10.79 -6.59
N SER A 123 -15.41 -11.73 -5.67
CA SER A 123 -14.65 -11.50 -4.42
C SER A 123 -13.15 -11.33 -4.67
N LEU A 124 -12.42 -10.78 -3.69
CA LEU A 124 -10.96 -10.63 -3.78
C LEU A 124 -10.23 -11.97 -4.01
N PRO A 125 -10.56 -13.08 -3.31
CA PRO A 125 -9.96 -14.38 -3.61
C PRO A 125 -10.23 -14.86 -5.04
N GLU A 126 -11.47 -14.70 -5.53
CA GLU A 126 -11.84 -15.08 -6.89
C GLU A 126 -11.12 -14.21 -7.94
N TYR A 127 -10.97 -12.91 -7.67
CA TYR A 127 -10.19 -12.00 -8.52
C TYR A 127 -8.73 -12.45 -8.60
N CYS A 128 -8.11 -12.77 -7.46
CA CYS A 128 -6.76 -13.30 -7.41
C CYS A 128 -6.63 -14.64 -8.17
N ASP A 129 -7.60 -15.56 -8.07
CA ASP A 129 -7.60 -16.80 -8.83
C ASP A 129 -7.70 -16.57 -10.34
N ALA A 130 -8.61 -15.68 -10.75
CA ALA A 130 -8.78 -15.31 -12.15
C ALA A 130 -7.50 -14.69 -12.73
N PHE A 131 -6.85 -13.80 -11.97
CA PHE A 131 -5.60 -13.16 -12.36
C PHE A 131 -4.46 -14.19 -12.54
N LEU A 132 -4.27 -15.09 -11.57
CA LEU A 132 -3.26 -16.15 -11.66
C LEU A 132 -3.52 -17.12 -12.83
N GLN A 133 -4.79 -17.43 -13.11
CA GLN A 133 -5.16 -18.25 -14.26
C GLN A 133 -4.81 -17.55 -15.58
N GLU A 134 -5.12 -16.26 -15.72
CA GLU A 134 -4.81 -15.47 -16.91
C GLU A 134 -3.29 -15.34 -17.13
N GLN A 135 -2.52 -15.09 -16.07
CA GLN A 135 -1.06 -15.08 -16.11
C GLN A 135 -0.46 -16.41 -16.58
N ASN A 136 -1.00 -17.55 -16.11
CA ASN A 136 -0.52 -18.86 -16.52
C ASN A 136 -0.83 -19.16 -18.00
N LEU A 137 -1.98 -18.70 -18.49
CA LEU A 137 -2.37 -18.85 -19.90
C LEU A 137 -1.47 -18.03 -20.84
N THR A 138 -1.21 -16.77 -20.50
CA THR A 138 -0.35 -15.89 -21.31
C THR A 138 1.10 -16.39 -21.37
N GLN A 139 1.64 -16.89 -20.25
CA GLN A 139 2.98 -17.50 -20.21
C GLN A 139 3.06 -18.76 -21.06
N ALA A 140 2.06 -19.64 -21.01
CA ALA A 140 2.03 -20.85 -21.82
C ALA A 140 1.97 -20.55 -23.34
N GLN A 141 1.34 -19.45 -23.74
CA GLN A 141 1.26 -19.02 -25.14
C GLN A 141 2.54 -18.36 -25.65
N SER A 142 3.36 -17.75 -24.78
CA SER A 142 4.64 -17.14 -25.15
C SER A 142 5.76 -18.19 -25.36
N MET A 143 5.59 -19.39 -24.78
CA MET A 143 6.57 -20.48 -24.85
C MET A 143 6.30 -21.52 -25.96
N GLY A 144 5.24 -21.37 -26.75
CA GLY A 144 4.85 -22.28 -27.84
C GLY A 144 5.13 -21.69 -29.22
#